data_AF-A0A957MT29-F1
#
_entry.id   AF-A0A957MT29-F1
#
_cell.length_a   1.000
_cell.length_b   1.000
_cell.length_c   1.000
_cell.angle_alpha   90.00
_cell.angle_beta   90.00
_cell.angle_gamma   90.00
#
_symmetry.space_group_name_H-M   'P 1'
#
loop_
_entity.id
_entity.type
_entity.pdbx_description
1 polymer ?
#
loop_
_entity_poly.entity_id
_entity_poly.type
_entity_poly.pdbx_seq_one_letter_code
_entity_poly.pdbx_strand_id
1 'polypeptide(L)'
;MSALYGLALIGAWLSLTAWFWKVWRRRRAQPDANRRTVDAAGILFLLLWVGASFWYGGGRMYYYDMQVNRMCAIDGGVKLYEAVKLPVEEYDQYAKRNWIFPDRAQEKSADKYYYEVEYHHFREGAPQMTRRHAKIIRRSDGKTLGESISYSRGGGDLPGPWHPSTLICPPISKDNPGLEVSIFQRGDEK
;
A
#
# COMPACT_ATOMS: atom_id res chain seq x y z
N MET A 1 -17.91 -4.49 -3.82
CA MET A 1 -18.85 -5.40 -3.12
C MET A 1 -20.07 -4.60 -2.68
N SER A 2 -21.30 -5.08 -2.89
CA SER A 2 -22.54 -4.36 -2.56
C SER A 2 -22.76 -4.28 -1.04
N ALA A 3 -23.33 -3.18 -0.53
CA ALA A 3 -23.67 -3.01 0.89
C ALA A 3 -24.57 -4.14 1.43
N LEU A 4 -25.42 -4.72 0.57
CA LEU A 4 -26.28 -5.86 0.90
C LEU A 4 -25.48 -7.11 1.27
N TYR A 5 -24.32 -7.31 0.65
CA TYR A 5 -23.44 -8.43 0.95
C TYR A 5 -22.82 -8.29 2.35
N GLY A 6 -22.42 -7.07 2.72
CA GLY A 6 -21.92 -6.77 4.06
C GLY A 6 -22.96 -7.03 5.15
N LEU A 7 -24.20 -6.56 4.93
CA LEU A 7 -25.31 -6.79 5.85
C LEU A 7 -25.66 -8.28 5.99
N ALA A 8 -25.67 -9.02 4.87
CA ALA A 8 -25.92 -10.47 4.88
C ALA A 8 -24.83 -11.21 5.68
N LEU A 9 -23.56 -10.85 5.50
CA LEU A 9 -22.45 -11.42 6.27
C LEU A 9 -22.55 -11.13 7.76
N ILE A 10 -22.87 -9.88 8.13
CA ILE A 10 -23.07 -9.50 9.54
C ILE A 10 -24.23 -10.30 10.14
N GLY A 11 -25.36 -10.40 9.43
CA GLY A 11 -26.52 -11.17 9.87
C GLY A 11 -26.21 -12.66 10.07
N ALA A 12 -25.48 -13.27 9.13
CA ALA A 12 -25.03 -14.65 9.26
C ALA A 12 -24.09 -14.83 10.46
N TRP A 13 -23.18 -13.89 10.67
CA TRP A 13 -22.26 -13.88 11.81
C TRP A 13 -22.99 -13.80 13.15
N LEU A 14 -23.93 -12.88 13.29
CA LEU A 14 -24.73 -12.75 14.51
C LEU A 14 -25.58 -14.00 14.79
N SER A 15 -26.14 -14.60 13.73
CA SER A 15 -26.95 -15.82 13.84
C SER A 15 -26.12 -17.02 14.31
N LEU A 16 -24.93 -17.21 13.74
CA LEU A 16 -23.99 -18.27 14.16
C LEU A 16 -23.55 -18.07 15.62
N THR A 17 -23.28 -16.83 16.01
CA THR A 17 -22.89 -16.47 17.38
C THR A 17 -24.01 -16.78 18.38
N ALA A 18 -25.24 -16.39 18.07
CA ALA A 18 -26.42 -16.65 18.90
C ALA A 18 -26.70 -18.16 19.02
N TRP A 19 -26.59 -18.90 17.91
CA TRP A 19 -26.75 -20.35 17.90
C TRP A 19 -25.68 -21.04 18.76
N PHE A 20 -24.40 -20.70 18.57
CA PHE A 20 -23.31 -21.24 19.37
C PHE A 20 -23.52 -20.94 20.86
N TRP A 21 -23.84 -19.71 21.22
CA TRP A 21 -24.07 -19.32 22.62
C TRP A 21 -25.26 -20.04 23.26
N LYS A 22 -26.32 -20.33 22.48
CA LYS A 22 -27.45 -21.15 22.93
C LYS A 22 -27.05 -22.60 23.16
N VAL A 23 -26.29 -23.20 22.24
CA VAL A 23 -25.79 -24.59 22.38
C VAL A 23 -24.81 -24.71 23.54
N TRP A 24 -23.87 -23.77 23.65
CA TRP A 24 -22.88 -23.75 24.71
C TRP A 24 -23.51 -23.63 26.09
N ARG A 25 -24.46 -22.69 26.28
CA ARG A 25 -25.21 -22.58 27.55
C ARG A 25 -25.99 -23.84 27.89
N ARG A 26 -26.64 -24.47 26.90
CA ARG A 26 -27.38 -25.74 27.10
C ARG A 26 -26.45 -26.86 27.56
N ARG A 27 -25.30 -27.04 26.91
CA ARG A 27 -24.31 -28.06 27.32
C ARG A 27 -23.70 -27.78 28.68
N ARG A 28 -23.45 -26.50 29.00
CA ARG A 28 -22.90 -26.09 30.30
C ARG A 28 -23.87 -26.34 31.46
N ALA A 29 -25.18 -26.36 31.19
CA ALA A 29 -26.21 -26.62 32.18
C ALA A 29 -26.52 -28.11 32.40
N GLN A 30 -25.95 -29.02 31.59
CA GLN A 30 -26.15 -30.46 31.79
C GLN A 30 -25.32 -30.97 32.99
N PRO A 31 -25.92 -31.76 33.89
CA PRO A 31 -25.25 -32.24 35.10
C PRO A 31 -24.09 -33.21 34.80
N ASP A 32 -24.19 -33.97 33.71
CA ASP A 32 -23.19 -34.99 33.33
C ASP A 32 -22.06 -34.43 32.44
N ALA A 33 -22.13 -33.16 32.06
CA ALA A 33 -21.14 -32.57 31.17
C ALA A 33 -19.84 -32.25 31.92
N ASN A 34 -18.70 -32.65 31.36
CA ASN A 34 -17.40 -32.23 31.88
C ASN A 34 -17.23 -30.71 31.69
N ARG A 35 -17.45 -29.95 32.76
CA ARG A 35 -17.47 -28.48 32.74
C ARG A 35 -16.17 -27.88 32.19
N ARG A 36 -15.02 -28.54 32.41
CA ARG A 36 -13.72 -28.07 31.90
C ARG A 36 -13.63 -28.15 30.37
N THR A 37 -14.12 -29.22 29.76
CA THR A 37 -14.09 -29.36 28.29
C THR A 37 -15.09 -28.41 27.63
N VAL A 38 -16.27 -28.21 28.24
CA VAL A 38 -17.27 -27.25 27.75
C VAL A 38 -16.73 -25.81 27.82
N ASP A 39 -16.09 -25.43 28.92
CA ASP A 39 -15.51 -24.10 29.08
C ASP A 39 -14.33 -23.89 28.11
N ALA A 40 -13.44 -24.88 27.96
CA ALA A 40 -12.34 -24.83 26.98
C ALA A 40 -12.84 -24.67 25.53
N ALA A 41 -13.88 -25.41 25.14
CA ALA A 41 -14.49 -25.27 23.82
C ALA A 41 -15.11 -23.89 23.59
N GLY A 42 -15.72 -23.30 24.63
CA GLY A 42 -16.23 -21.93 24.59
C GLY A 42 -15.13 -20.90 24.40
N ILE A 43 -14.02 -21.02 25.12
CA ILE A 43 -12.85 -20.13 25.00
C ILE A 43 -12.25 -20.25 23.60
N LEU A 44 -12.03 -21.47 23.09
CA LEU A 44 -11.48 -21.69 21.76
C LEU A 44 -12.35 -21.05 20.67
N PHE A 45 -13.68 -21.23 20.76
CA PHE A 45 -14.59 -20.56 19.84
C PHE A 45 -14.46 -19.04 19.92
N LEU A 46 -14.41 -18.46 21.12
CA LEU A 46 -14.25 -17.02 21.30
C LEU A 46 -12.94 -16.49 20.69
N LEU A 47 -11.84 -17.21 20.86
CA LEU A 47 -10.55 -16.85 20.25
C LEU A 47 -10.62 -16.89 18.72
N LEU A 48 -11.18 -17.95 18.15
CA LEU A 48 -11.36 -18.07 16.70
C LEU A 48 -12.31 -16.98 16.17
N TRP A 49 -13.37 -16.67 16.93
CA TRP A 49 -14.34 -15.64 16.61
C TRP A 49 -13.68 -14.26 16.55
N VAL A 50 -12.99 -13.86 17.62
CA VAL A 50 -12.28 -12.57 17.69
C VAL A 50 -11.18 -12.50 16.64
N GLY A 51 -10.41 -13.57 16.44
CA GLY A 51 -9.35 -13.63 15.43
C GLY A 51 -9.90 -13.47 14.01
N ALA A 52 -10.99 -14.16 13.67
CA ALA A 52 -11.64 -14.02 12.38
C ALA A 52 -12.23 -12.62 12.19
N SER A 53 -12.93 -12.07 13.18
CA SER A 53 -13.46 -10.71 13.13
C SER A 53 -12.36 -9.67 12.94
N PHE A 54 -11.24 -9.81 13.66
CA PHE A 54 -10.09 -8.92 13.51
C PHE A 54 -9.49 -9.03 12.11
N TRP A 55 -9.28 -10.24 11.60
CA TRP A 55 -8.74 -10.47 10.27
C TRP A 55 -9.59 -9.82 9.16
N TYR A 56 -10.91 -10.00 9.22
CA TYR A 56 -11.82 -9.40 8.25
C TYR A 56 -12.03 -7.89 8.46
N GLY A 57 -11.93 -7.41 9.70
CA GLY A 57 -12.19 -6.02 10.08
C GLY A 57 -11.04 -5.05 9.85
N GLY A 58 -9.79 -5.51 9.90
CA GLY A 58 -8.64 -4.62 9.69
C GLY A 58 -7.27 -5.29 9.79
N GLY A 59 -7.20 -6.50 10.35
CA GLY A 59 -5.94 -7.25 10.48
C GLY A 59 -5.22 -7.47 9.15
N ARG A 60 -5.98 -7.70 8.06
CA ARG A 60 -5.40 -7.75 6.70
C ARG A 60 -4.70 -6.45 6.33
N MET A 61 -5.38 -5.31 6.49
CA MET A 61 -4.80 -3.99 6.17
C MET A 61 -3.48 -3.78 6.93
N TYR A 62 -3.47 -3.97 8.25
CA TYR A 62 -2.28 -3.81 9.08
C TYR A 62 -1.14 -4.76 8.69
N TYR A 63 -1.47 -6.01 8.35
CA TYR A 63 -0.49 -6.99 7.88
C TYR A 63 0.20 -6.52 6.59
N TYR A 64 -0.56 -5.97 5.64
CA TYR A 64 0.02 -5.46 4.40
C TYR A 64 0.72 -4.10 4.57
N ASP A 65 0.26 -3.24 5.49
CA ASP A 65 1.00 -2.03 5.88
C ASP A 65 2.39 -2.38 6.40
N MET A 66 2.46 -3.38 7.29
CA MET A 66 3.73 -3.87 7.82
C MET A 66 4.62 -4.44 6.71
N GLN A 67 4.06 -5.20 5.76
CA GLN A 67 4.83 -5.69 4.61
C GLN A 67 5.36 -4.58 3.71
N VAL A 68 4.53 -3.57 3.39
CA VAL A 68 4.95 -2.40 2.61
C VAL A 68 6.09 -1.68 3.30
N ASN A 69 5.96 -1.42 4.60
CA ASN A 69 7.01 -0.77 5.40
C ASN A 69 8.30 -1.60 5.44
N ARG A 70 8.18 -2.93 5.59
CA ARG A 70 9.33 -3.84 5.59
C ARG A 70 10.07 -3.80 4.26
N MET A 71 9.37 -3.90 3.14
CA MET A 71 10.00 -3.84 1.81
C MET A 71 10.63 -2.46 1.56
N CYS A 72 9.89 -1.40 1.91
CA CYS A 72 10.38 -0.03 1.82
C CYS A 72 11.66 0.21 2.65
N ALA A 73 11.79 -0.42 3.83
CA ALA A 73 13.00 -0.32 4.63
C ALA A 73 14.22 -1.04 4.01
N ILE A 74 14.01 -1.99 3.10
CA ILE A 74 15.08 -2.74 2.44
C ILE A 74 15.66 -1.94 1.26
N ASP A 75 14.80 -1.46 0.36
CA ASP A 75 15.25 -0.81 -0.89
C ASP A 75 14.40 0.41 -1.30
N GLY A 76 13.41 0.81 -0.51
CA GLY A 76 12.59 1.97 -0.77
C GLY A 76 13.37 3.28 -0.61
N GLY A 77 13.01 4.28 -1.40
CA GLY A 77 13.69 5.57 -1.42
C GLY A 77 14.25 5.95 -2.77
N VAL A 78 15.05 7.01 -2.76
CA VAL A 78 15.74 7.56 -3.93
C VAL A 78 17.21 7.15 -3.88
N LYS A 79 17.71 6.63 -5.00
CA LYS A 79 19.15 6.45 -5.24
C LYS A 79 19.58 7.43 -6.32
N LEU A 80 20.46 8.35 -5.94
CA LEU A 80 21.03 9.34 -6.84
C LEU A 80 22.36 8.82 -7.39
N TYR A 81 22.49 8.78 -8.72
CA TYR A 81 23.74 8.40 -9.38
C TYR A 81 24.51 9.63 -9.87
N GLU A 82 23.80 10.60 -10.45
CA GLU A 82 24.37 11.82 -10.98
C GLU A 82 23.43 13.00 -10.74
N ALA A 83 23.93 14.04 -10.06
CA ALA A 83 23.21 15.30 -9.91
C ALA A 83 23.50 16.20 -11.12
N VAL A 84 22.46 16.84 -11.65
CA VAL A 84 22.55 17.71 -12.83
C VAL A 84 22.21 19.13 -12.43
N LYS A 85 23.17 20.04 -12.61
CA LYS A 85 22.90 21.47 -12.49
C LYS A 85 22.27 21.97 -13.79
N LEU A 86 21.01 22.40 -13.71
CA LEU A 86 20.30 23.00 -14.82
C LEU A 86 20.47 24.54 -14.79
N PRO A 87 20.54 25.21 -15.95
CA PRO A 87 20.36 26.66 -16.02
C PRO A 87 19.07 27.07 -15.32
N VAL A 88 19.06 28.27 -14.73
CA VAL A 88 17.94 28.76 -13.91
C VAL A 88 16.62 28.73 -14.69
N GLU A 89 16.64 29.16 -15.95
CA GLU A 89 15.47 29.22 -16.81
C GLU A 89 14.90 27.83 -17.09
N GLU A 90 15.79 26.85 -17.33
CA GLU A 90 15.40 25.47 -17.62
C GLU A 90 14.87 24.77 -16.36
N TYR A 91 15.53 24.97 -15.22
CA TYR A 91 15.08 24.46 -13.93
C TYR A 91 13.66 24.95 -13.62
N ASP A 92 13.44 26.27 -13.72
CA ASP A 92 12.15 26.88 -13.41
C ASP A 92 11.05 26.43 -14.38
N GLN A 93 11.41 26.17 -15.65
CA GLN A 93 10.46 25.64 -16.64
C GLN A 93 10.00 24.21 -16.32
N TYR A 94 10.90 23.36 -15.80
CA TYR A 94 10.54 22.02 -15.34
C TYR A 94 9.78 22.05 -14.02
N ALA A 95 10.22 22.86 -13.06
CA ALA A 95 9.54 23.04 -11.77
C ALA A 95 8.10 23.54 -11.95
N LYS A 96 7.86 24.53 -12.83
CA LYS A 96 6.51 25.02 -13.17
C LYS A 96 5.61 23.94 -13.80
N ARG A 97 6.21 22.93 -14.43
CA ARG A 97 5.51 21.78 -15.03
C ARG A 97 5.44 20.58 -14.08
N ASN A 98 5.69 20.77 -12.78
CA ASN A 98 5.70 19.71 -11.77
C ASN A 98 6.61 18.53 -12.16
N TRP A 99 7.73 18.81 -12.83
CA TRP A 99 8.73 17.81 -13.23
C TRP A 99 8.18 16.64 -14.08
N ILE A 100 7.16 16.92 -14.90
CA ILE A 100 6.61 15.93 -15.82
C ILE A 100 7.58 15.73 -16.99
N PHE A 101 8.21 14.56 -17.04
CA PHE A 101 8.98 14.07 -18.19
C PHE A 101 8.14 13.05 -18.99
N PRO A 102 8.36 12.92 -20.31
CA PRO A 102 7.70 11.89 -21.10
C PRO A 102 8.15 10.50 -20.64
N ASP A 103 7.25 9.52 -20.73
CA ASP A 103 7.63 8.12 -20.63
C ASP A 103 8.46 7.71 -21.85
N ARG A 104 9.31 6.69 -21.69
CA ARG A 104 10.17 6.14 -22.77
C ARG A 104 9.41 5.85 -24.07
N ALA A 105 8.15 5.41 -23.99
CA ALA A 105 7.33 5.12 -25.17
C ALA A 105 6.84 6.38 -25.92
N GLN A 106 6.91 7.55 -25.29
CA GLN A 106 6.38 8.82 -25.79
C GLN A 106 7.47 9.87 -26.02
N GLU A 107 8.75 9.50 -25.85
CA GLU A 107 9.85 10.43 -25.98
C GLU A 107 9.97 10.98 -27.41
N LYS A 108 10.25 12.28 -27.53
CA LYS A 108 10.55 12.94 -28.81
C LYS A 108 12.03 13.25 -28.89
N SER A 109 12.55 13.40 -30.11
CA SER A 109 13.96 13.73 -30.36
C SER A 109 14.44 15.01 -29.67
N ALA A 110 13.53 15.93 -29.35
CA ALA A 110 13.82 17.17 -28.64
C ALA A 110 13.92 17.03 -27.10
N ASP A 111 13.44 15.92 -26.53
CA ASP A 111 13.41 15.73 -25.08
C ASP A 111 14.80 15.35 -24.55
N LYS A 112 15.27 16.06 -23.52
CA LYS A 112 16.59 15.81 -22.92
C LYS A 112 16.59 14.65 -21.92
N TYR A 113 15.45 14.43 -21.26
CA TYR A 113 15.27 13.44 -20.20
C TYR A 113 13.92 12.75 -20.37
N TYR A 114 13.85 11.48 -19.98
CA TYR A 114 12.61 10.70 -20.00
C TYR A 114 12.53 9.75 -18.80
N TYR A 115 11.31 9.29 -18.53
CA TYR A 115 11.01 8.32 -17.51
C TYR A 115 11.02 6.90 -18.04
N GLU A 116 11.59 6.00 -17.25
CA GLU A 116 11.31 4.58 -17.33
C GLU A 116 10.65 4.14 -16.02
N VAL A 117 9.39 3.72 -16.10
CA VAL A 117 8.60 3.30 -14.93
C VAL A 117 8.19 1.85 -15.09
N GLU A 118 8.56 1.04 -14.10
CA GLU A 118 8.15 -0.34 -13.99
C GLU A 118 7.21 -0.51 -12.79
N TYR A 119 6.10 -1.22 -13.02
CA TYR A 119 5.18 -1.62 -11.97
C TYR A 119 5.27 -3.13 -11.77
N HIS A 120 5.51 -3.53 -10.53
CA HIS A 120 5.44 -4.92 -10.13
C HIS A 120 4.29 -5.12 -9.14
N HIS A 121 3.30 -5.92 -9.54
CA HIS A 121 2.15 -6.23 -8.70
C HIS A 121 2.42 -7.51 -7.90
N PHE A 122 2.71 -7.37 -6.60
CA PHE A 122 2.83 -8.53 -5.71
C PHE A 122 1.48 -9.17 -5.40
N ARG A 123 0.43 -8.35 -5.42
CA ARG A 123 -0.93 -8.77 -5.13
C ARG A 123 -1.93 -7.87 -5.83
N GLU A 124 -2.89 -8.48 -6.50
CA GLU A 124 -4.04 -7.80 -7.08
C GLU A 124 -5.29 -7.95 -6.21
N GLY A 125 -6.24 -7.03 -6.34
CA GLY A 125 -7.51 -7.03 -5.62
C GLY A 125 -7.53 -6.17 -4.35
N ALA A 126 -8.28 -6.59 -3.33
CA ALA A 126 -8.45 -5.83 -2.09
C ALA A 126 -7.90 -6.62 -0.88
N PRO A 127 -6.68 -6.31 -0.38
CA PRO A 127 -5.80 -5.21 -0.79
C PRO A 127 -4.94 -5.53 -2.02
N GLN A 128 -4.58 -4.48 -2.74
CA GLN A 128 -3.61 -4.45 -3.83
C GLN A 128 -2.27 -4.04 -3.25
N MET A 129 -1.17 -4.68 -3.68
CA MET A 129 0.18 -4.32 -3.28
C MET A 129 1.07 -4.22 -4.52
N THR A 130 1.70 -3.06 -4.69
CA THR A 130 2.47 -2.73 -5.89
C THR A 130 3.80 -2.11 -5.50
N ARG A 131 4.87 -2.47 -6.23
CA ARG A 131 6.14 -1.75 -6.27
C ARG A 131 6.19 -0.92 -7.55
N ARG A 132 6.51 0.36 -7.41
CA ARG A 132 6.81 1.27 -8.52
C ARG A 132 8.30 1.56 -8.50
N HIS A 133 8.97 1.27 -9.60
CA HIS A 133 10.37 1.60 -9.82
C HIS A 133 10.46 2.61 -10.95
N ALA A 134 10.82 3.84 -10.64
CA ALA A 134 10.99 4.90 -11.63
C ALA A 134 12.47 5.25 -11.79
N LYS A 135 12.90 5.48 -13.02
CA LYS A 135 14.25 5.92 -13.38
C LYS A 135 14.15 7.15 -14.27
N ILE A 136 15.04 8.13 -14.05
CA ILE A 136 15.22 9.24 -14.98
C ILE A 136 16.47 8.99 -15.79
N ILE A 137 16.32 8.98 -17.11
CA ILE A 137 17.40 8.68 -18.04
C ILE A 137 17.67 9.92 -18.89
N ARG A 138 18.96 10.25 -19.05
CA ARG A 138 19.41 11.29 -19.96
C ARG A 138 19.48 10.73 -21.37
N ARG A 139 18.86 11.41 -22.34
CA ARG A 139 18.78 10.94 -23.72
C ARG A 139 20.14 10.92 -24.43
N SER A 140 20.99 11.93 -24.18
CA SER A 140 22.24 12.13 -24.93
C SER A 140 23.23 10.97 -24.81
N ASP A 141 23.27 10.30 -23.65
CA ASP A 141 24.22 9.23 -23.35
C ASP A 141 23.54 7.96 -22.81
N GLY A 142 22.21 7.97 -22.63
CA GLY A 142 21.44 6.85 -22.09
C GLY A 142 21.72 6.56 -20.61
N LYS A 143 22.40 7.45 -19.88
CA LYS A 143 22.74 7.22 -18.47
C LYS A 143 21.53 7.44 -17.57
N THR A 144 21.38 6.56 -16.57
CA THR A 144 20.41 6.73 -15.48
C THR A 144 20.96 7.72 -14.47
N LEU A 145 20.26 8.84 -14.27
CA LEU A 145 20.68 9.90 -13.35
C LEU A 145 20.29 9.58 -11.90
N GLY A 146 19.19 8.87 -11.73
CA GLY A 146 18.74 8.37 -10.45
C GLY A 146 17.52 7.48 -10.62
N GLU A 147 17.18 6.79 -9.55
CA GLU A 147 16.01 5.94 -9.48
C GLU A 147 15.28 6.09 -8.16
N SER A 148 13.97 5.87 -8.17
CA SER A 148 13.14 5.82 -6.98
C SER A 148 12.34 4.53 -6.94
N ILE A 149 12.30 3.91 -5.77
CA ILE A 149 11.50 2.74 -5.50
C ILE A 149 10.48 3.13 -4.44
N SER A 150 9.21 2.93 -4.76
CA SER A 150 8.12 3.08 -3.82
C SER A 150 7.24 1.83 -3.79
N TYR A 151 6.71 1.56 -2.61
CA TYR A 151 5.76 0.50 -2.36
C TYR A 151 4.45 1.11 -1.97
N SER A 152 3.35 0.55 -2.45
CA SER A 152 2.02 0.98 -2.08
C SER A 152 1.10 -0.18 -1.79
N ARG A 153 0.18 0.06 -0.86
CA ARG A 153 -0.99 -0.77 -0.62
C ARG A 153 -2.23 0.06 -0.91
N GLY A 154 -3.13 -0.47 -1.73
CA GLY A 154 -4.49 0.05 -1.91
C GLY A 154 -5.53 -0.89 -1.31
N GLY A 155 -6.43 -0.38 -0.49
CA GLY A 155 -7.51 -1.11 0.16
C GLY A 155 -7.05 -2.03 1.28
N GLY A 156 -7.86 -3.06 1.55
CA GLY A 156 -7.72 -3.95 2.72
C GLY A 156 -8.65 -3.58 3.87
N ASP A 157 -9.35 -2.46 3.74
CA ASP A 157 -10.38 -1.99 4.67
C ASP A 157 -11.61 -2.89 4.67
N LEU A 158 -12.49 -2.64 5.64
CA LEU A 158 -13.84 -3.19 5.64
C LEU A 158 -14.54 -2.84 4.31
N PRO A 159 -15.31 -3.79 3.73
CA PRO A 159 -16.10 -3.51 2.54
C PRO A 159 -17.19 -2.49 2.86
N GLY A 160 -17.28 -1.43 2.06
CA GLY A 160 -18.31 -0.40 2.23
C GLY A 160 -18.34 0.63 1.11
N PRO A 161 -19.24 1.63 1.19
CA PRO A 161 -19.38 2.69 0.19
C PRO A 161 -18.24 3.74 0.21
N TRP A 162 -17.30 3.62 1.14
CA TRP A 162 -16.15 4.53 1.25
C TRP A 162 -15.03 4.16 0.27
N HIS A 163 -14.19 5.15 -0.06
CA HIS A 163 -12.98 4.90 -0.84
C HIS A 163 -11.99 4.02 -0.05
N PRO A 164 -11.30 3.07 -0.72
CA PRO A 164 -10.28 2.27 -0.07
C PRO A 164 -9.12 3.13 0.42
N SER A 165 -8.60 2.82 1.60
CA SER A 165 -7.42 3.49 2.14
C SER A 165 -6.20 3.17 1.30
N THR A 166 -5.21 4.06 1.28
CA THR A 166 -3.94 3.83 0.58
C THR A 166 -2.78 4.13 1.52
N LEU A 167 -1.76 3.28 1.51
CA LEU A 167 -0.45 3.55 2.10
C LEU A 167 0.58 3.58 0.99
N ILE A 168 1.48 4.55 1.03
CA ILE A 168 2.62 4.68 0.13
C ILE A 168 3.87 4.84 0.99
N CYS A 169 4.94 4.12 0.65
CA CYS A 169 6.24 4.25 1.27
C CYS A 169 7.34 4.33 0.19
N PRO A 170 8.30 5.26 0.30
CA PRO A 170 8.40 6.29 1.34
C PRO A 170 7.29 7.34 1.24
N PRO A 171 6.95 8.03 2.35
CA PRO A 171 5.96 9.09 2.33
C PRO A 171 6.47 10.28 1.50
N ILE A 172 5.59 10.88 0.71
CA ILE A 172 5.88 12.11 -0.02
C ILE A 172 5.83 13.26 0.99
N SER A 173 6.97 13.83 1.32
CA SER A 173 7.09 14.94 2.28
C SER A 173 8.12 15.95 1.81
N LYS A 174 8.20 17.11 2.48
CA LYS A 174 9.26 18.10 2.21
C LYS A 174 10.66 17.52 2.44
N ASP A 175 10.78 16.58 3.39
CA ASP A 175 12.05 15.95 3.77
C ASP A 175 12.44 14.79 2.83
N ASN A 176 11.49 14.28 2.05
CA ASN A 176 11.74 13.30 1.00
C ASN A 176 11.27 13.85 -0.34
N PRO A 177 12.02 14.82 -0.90
CA PRO A 177 11.69 15.41 -2.18
C PRO A 177 11.69 14.33 -3.27
N GLY A 178 10.82 14.46 -4.25
CA GLY A 178 10.73 13.53 -5.38
C GLY A 178 12.08 13.29 -6.07
N LEU A 179 12.14 12.22 -6.87
CA LEU A 179 13.33 11.82 -7.61
C LEU A 179 13.92 12.98 -8.43
N GLU A 180 13.06 13.81 -9.00
CA GLU A 180 13.39 14.92 -9.88
C GLU A 180 14.14 16.02 -9.14
N VAL A 181 13.62 16.42 -7.98
CA VAL A 181 14.23 17.46 -7.14
C VAL A 181 15.56 16.98 -6.54
N SER A 182 15.74 15.68 -6.40
CA SER A 182 17.00 15.09 -5.94
C SER A 182 18.07 15.10 -7.05
N ILE A 183 17.68 14.87 -8.31
CA ILE A 183 18.58 14.82 -9.46
C ILE A 183 18.92 16.23 -9.96
N PHE A 184 17.91 17.07 -10.16
CA PHE A 184 18.07 18.37 -10.78
C PHE A 184 18.29 19.44 -9.72
N GLN A 185 19.42 20.12 -9.82
CA GLN A 185 19.77 21.26 -8.96
C GLN A 185 19.65 22.54 -9.76
N ARG A 186 19.11 23.58 -9.13
CA ARG A 186 19.08 24.92 -9.72
C ARG A 186 20.53 25.43 -9.81
N GLY A 187 20.96 25.80 -11.01
CA GLY A 187 22.26 26.41 -11.25
C GLY A 187 22.32 27.87 -10.78
N ASP A 188 23.50 28.46 -10.89
CA ASP A 188 23.72 29.86 -10.56
C ASP A 188 23.15 30.77 -11.66
N GLU A 189 22.59 31.92 -11.28
CA GLU A 189 22.18 32.97 -12.22
C GLU A 189 23.43 33.47 -12.96
N LYS A 190 23.46 33.30 -14.29
CA LYS A 190 24.53 33.84 -15.15
C LYS A 190 24.18 35.23 -15.65
#